data_AF-A0A960YVZ7-F1
#
_entry.id   AF-A0A960YVZ7-F1
#
_cell.length_a   1.000
_cell.length_b   1.000
_cell.length_c   1.000
_cell.angle_alpha   90.00
_cell.angle_beta   90.00
_cell.angle_gamma   90.00
#
_symmetry.space_group_name_H-M   'P 1'
#
loop_
_entity.id
_entity.type
_entity.pdbx_description
1 polymer ?
#
loop_
_entity_poly.entity_id
_entity_poly.type
_entity_poly.pdbx_seq_one_letter_code
_entity_poly.pdbx_strand_id
1 'polypeptide(L)'
;MMAPLFKTGFFGREVGIVIAMLLGFGFGFFLEKAGFGSARKLSDVWYGRDFAVIQVMFSAVITTLVGVFGAYYAGWLDLDLMYLNPTYIWPQIAGGITFGLGFAIGGYCPGTVAVATITGKIDGLLFMLAFLFGVALFAEFYPLLEGFYKSGYEGRLFLSDALGLSHGLLAAIIVIFALGVFVFLHWLHPRINKGS
;
A
#
# COMPACT_ATOMS: atom_id res chain seq x y z
N MET A 1 3.87 -23.41 14.16
CA MET A 1 2.53 -23.32 13.53
C MET A 1 2.71 -22.50 12.28
N MET A 2 2.35 -22.97 11.10
CA MET A 2 2.70 -22.31 9.84
C MET A 2 1.51 -21.49 9.32
N ALA A 3 1.61 -20.16 9.41
CA ALA A 3 0.78 -19.23 8.66
C ALA A 3 1.27 -19.21 7.20
N PRO A 4 0.38 -19.19 6.20
CA PRO A 4 -0.96 -18.60 6.22
C PRO A 4 -2.08 -19.56 6.68
N LEU A 5 -2.79 -19.19 7.75
CA LEU A 5 -3.86 -19.98 8.40
C LEU A 5 -5.07 -20.29 7.49
N PHE A 6 -5.28 -19.48 6.46
CA PHE A 6 -6.34 -19.68 5.47
C PHE A 6 -5.99 -20.75 4.43
N LYS A 7 -4.72 -20.85 4.02
CA LYS A 7 -4.26 -21.87 3.07
C LYS A 7 -4.02 -23.23 3.72
N THR A 8 -3.71 -23.24 5.01
CA THR A 8 -3.53 -24.47 5.80
C THR A 8 -4.86 -25.07 6.29
N GLY A 9 -6.01 -24.51 5.90
CA GLY A 9 -7.33 -25.07 6.18
C GLY A 9 -7.79 -24.92 7.64
N PHE A 10 -7.13 -24.07 8.43
CA PHE A 10 -7.41 -23.93 9.86
C PHE A 10 -8.71 -23.15 10.14
N PHE A 11 -9.16 -22.32 9.20
CA PHE A 11 -10.42 -21.56 9.26
C PHE A 11 -11.31 -21.86 8.06
N GLY A 12 -12.61 -22.04 8.29
CA GLY A 12 -13.61 -22.07 7.22
C GLY A 12 -13.75 -20.71 6.53
N ARG A 13 -14.24 -20.72 5.29
CA ARG A 13 -14.46 -19.49 4.47
C ARG A 13 -15.23 -18.42 5.24
N GLU A 14 -16.25 -18.81 5.99
CA GLU A 14 -17.10 -17.91 6.79
C GLU A 14 -16.30 -17.16 7.86
N VAL A 15 -15.46 -17.87 8.62
CA VAL A 15 -14.62 -17.26 9.67
C VAL A 15 -13.57 -16.34 9.05
N GLY A 16 -13.02 -16.71 7.89
CA GLY A 16 -12.10 -15.86 7.14
C GLY A 16 -12.71 -14.53 6.72
N ILE A 17 -13.97 -14.53 6.25
CA ILE A 17 -14.69 -13.31 5.86
C ILE A 17 -14.96 -12.43 7.08
N VAL A 18 -15.36 -13.01 8.22
CA VAL A 18 -15.58 -12.25 9.47
C VAL A 18 -14.28 -11.60 9.95
N ILE A 19 -13.15 -12.32 9.94
CA ILE A 19 -11.85 -11.76 10.32
C ILE A 19 -11.45 -10.63 9.35
N ALA A 20 -11.61 -10.83 8.04
CA ALA A 20 -11.33 -9.81 7.04
C ALA A 20 -12.18 -8.55 7.23
N MET A 21 -13.46 -8.71 7.58
CA MET A 21 -14.37 -7.61 7.90
C MET A 21 -13.91 -6.83 9.14
N LEU A 22 -13.53 -7.53 10.21
CA LEU A 22 -13.04 -6.89 11.44
C LEU A 22 -11.71 -6.15 11.21
N LEU A 23 -10.80 -6.73 10.44
CA LEU A 23 -9.54 -6.08 10.06
C LEU A 23 -9.78 -4.86 9.17
N GLY A 24 -10.70 -4.96 8.20
CA GLY A 24 -11.09 -3.85 7.33
C GLY A 24 -11.73 -2.70 8.11
N PHE A 25 -12.61 -3.02 9.07
CA PHE A 25 -13.21 -2.04 9.98
C PHE A 25 -12.15 -1.35 10.83
N GLY A 26 -11.23 -2.12 11.42
CA GLY A 26 -10.12 -1.59 12.21
C GLY A 26 -9.23 -0.65 11.38
N PHE A 27 -8.87 -1.06 10.17
CA PHE A 27 -8.09 -0.25 9.24
C PHE A 27 -8.80 1.07 8.90
N GLY A 28 -10.08 1.02 8.54
CA GLY A 28 -10.90 2.21 8.26
C GLY A 28 -11.00 3.16 9.47
N PHE A 29 -11.18 2.60 10.68
CA PHE A 29 -11.21 3.39 11.92
C PHE A 29 -9.90 4.15 12.16
N PHE A 30 -8.75 3.50 11.98
CA PHE A 30 -7.45 4.17 12.14
C PHE A 30 -7.21 5.23 11.06
N LEU A 31 -7.61 4.98 9.81
CA LEU A 31 -7.51 5.98 8.73
C LEU A 31 -8.36 7.23 9.01
N GLU A 32 -9.57 7.04 9.53
CA GLU A 32 -10.44 8.15 9.88
C GLU A 32 -9.90 8.93 11.08
N LYS A 33 -9.42 8.23 12.12
CA LYS A 33 -8.75 8.87 13.26
C LYS A 33 -7.50 9.63 12.86
N ALA A 34 -6.76 9.18 11.85
CA ALA A 34 -5.62 9.89 11.29
C ALA A 34 -6.03 11.11 10.45
N GLY A 35 -7.32 11.28 10.13
CA GLY A 35 -7.82 12.36 9.28
C GLY A 35 -7.51 12.17 7.79
N PHE A 36 -7.13 10.95 7.38
CA PHE A 36 -6.81 10.62 5.98
C PHE A 36 -8.06 10.49 5.09
N GLY A 37 -9.26 10.67 5.63
CA GLY A 37 -10.44 10.90 4.80
C GLY A 37 -10.44 12.26 4.09
N SER A 38 -9.46 13.16 4.29
CA SER A 38 -9.46 14.53 3.73
C SER A 38 -8.48 14.68 2.56
N ALA A 39 -8.97 15.01 1.37
CA ALA A 39 -8.12 15.30 0.20
C ALA A 39 -7.04 16.34 0.50
N ARG A 40 -7.39 17.40 1.25
CA ARG A 40 -6.45 18.47 1.60
C ARG A 40 -5.22 17.92 2.31
N LYS A 41 -5.45 17.10 3.35
CA LYS A 41 -4.37 16.51 4.15
C LYS A 41 -3.47 15.59 3.33
N LEU A 42 -4.03 14.88 2.35
CA LEU A 42 -3.22 14.05 1.44
C LEU A 42 -2.47 14.89 0.41
N SER A 43 -3.09 15.95 -0.10
CA SER A 43 -2.48 16.86 -1.07
C SER A 43 -1.40 17.77 -0.45
N ASP A 44 -1.48 18.04 0.86
CA ASP A 44 -0.54 18.88 1.60
C ASP A 44 0.90 18.35 1.56
N VAL A 45 1.08 17.06 1.28
CA VAL A 45 2.39 16.44 1.00
C VAL A 45 3.06 17.08 -0.22
N TRP A 46 2.31 17.31 -1.29
CA TRP A 46 2.82 17.91 -2.52
C TRP A 46 3.15 19.39 -2.34
N TYR A 47 2.43 20.07 -1.45
CA TYR A 47 2.66 21.47 -1.09
C TYR A 47 3.72 21.66 0.01
N GLY A 48 4.27 20.56 0.53
CA GLY A 48 5.28 20.59 1.60
C GLY A 48 4.77 21.13 2.94
N ARG A 49 3.44 21.08 3.18
CA ARG A 49 2.80 21.59 4.40
C ARG A 49 2.67 20.54 5.48
N ASP A 50 2.29 19.32 5.11
CA ASP A 50 2.12 18.19 6.04
C ASP A 50 2.76 16.92 5.44
N PHE A 51 3.70 16.33 6.17
CA PHE A 51 4.40 15.09 5.78
C PHE A 51 3.91 13.86 6.55
N ALA A 52 2.80 13.96 7.29
CA ALA A 52 2.26 12.87 8.10
C ALA A 52 1.96 11.61 7.27
N VAL A 53 1.49 11.76 6.02
CA VAL A 53 1.21 10.61 5.13
C VAL A 53 2.49 9.81 4.88
N ILE A 54 3.60 10.49 4.56
CA ILE A 54 4.88 9.82 4.29
C ILE A 54 5.37 9.12 5.57
N GLN A 55 5.31 9.79 6.72
CA GLN A 55 5.73 9.21 7.99
C GLN A 55 4.93 7.95 8.38
N VAL A 56 3.60 7.98 8.19
CA VAL A 56 2.73 6.83 8.49
C VAL A 56 2.96 5.67 7.51
N MET A 57 3.19 5.96 6.22
CA MET A 57 3.50 4.92 5.24
C MET A 57 4.82 4.22 5.54
N PHE A 58 5.90 4.96 5.82
CA PHE A 58 7.18 4.35 6.17
C PHE A 58 7.13 3.56 7.49
N SER A 59 6.44 4.06 8.51
CA SER A 59 6.30 3.33 9.77
C SER A 59 5.48 2.04 9.61
N ALA A 60 4.43 2.06 8.78
CA ALA A 60 3.67 0.86 8.43
C ALA A 60 4.52 -0.16 7.67
N VAL A 61 5.34 0.28 6.72
CA VAL A 61 6.28 -0.59 5.97
C VAL A 61 7.30 -1.23 6.92
N ILE A 62 7.94 -0.44 7.79
CA ILE A 62 8.91 -0.96 8.78
C ILE A 62 8.23 -1.99 9.70
N THR A 63 7.07 -1.64 10.25
CA THR A 63 6.32 -2.53 11.16
C THR A 63 5.96 -3.85 10.48
N THR A 64 5.53 -3.79 9.22
CA THR A 64 5.17 -4.99 8.44
C THR A 64 6.42 -5.82 8.13
N LEU A 65 7.52 -5.20 7.70
CA LEU A 65 8.77 -5.91 7.41
C LEU A 65 9.31 -6.62 8.66
N VAL A 66 9.43 -5.89 9.78
CA VAL A 66 9.90 -6.47 11.04
C VAL A 66 8.97 -7.58 11.53
N GLY A 67 7.64 -7.38 11.42
CA GLY A 67 6.66 -8.38 11.80
C GLY A 67 6.71 -9.65 10.96
N VAL A 68 6.77 -9.51 9.62
CA VAL A 68 6.79 -10.64 8.68
C VAL A 68 8.11 -11.41 8.78
N PHE A 69 9.26 -10.72 8.77
CA PHE A 69 10.56 -11.39 8.90
C PHE A 69 10.76 -11.98 10.29
N GLY A 70 10.27 -11.31 11.36
CA GLY A 70 10.28 -11.86 12.71
C GLY A 70 9.46 -13.15 12.81
N ALA A 71 8.26 -13.18 12.22
CA ALA A 71 7.42 -14.37 12.16
C ALA A 71 8.04 -15.49 11.28
N TYR A 72 8.74 -15.13 10.20
CA TYR A 72 9.49 -16.08 9.37
C TYR A 72 10.63 -16.75 10.16
N TYR A 73 11.48 -15.98 10.84
CA TYR A 73 12.57 -16.53 11.67
C TYR A 73 12.07 -17.33 12.87
N ALA A 74 10.91 -16.96 13.43
CA ALA A 74 10.26 -17.73 14.49
C ALA A 74 9.65 -19.07 14.00
N GLY A 75 9.70 -19.35 12.68
CA GLY A 75 9.09 -20.53 12.08
C GLY A 75 7.55 -20.50 12.11
N TRP A 76 6.96 -19.32 12.25
CA TRP A 76 5.51 -19.12 12.32
C TRP A 76 4.90 -18.81 10.95
N LEU A 77 5.71 -18.43 9.97
CA LEU A 77 5.25 -17.92 8.70
C LEU A 77 6.07 -18.53 7.57
N ASP A 78 5.38 -19.12 6.60
CA ASP A 78 5.98 -19.66 5.38
C ASP A 78 5.73 -18.67 4.23
N LEU A 79 6.82 -18.11 3.71
CA LEU A 79 6.79 -17.11 2.65
C LEU A 79 6.41 -17.74 1.29
N ASP A 80 6.63 -19.04 1.10
CA ASP A 80 6.32 -19.72 -0.17
C ASP A 80 4.82 -19.91 -0.38
N LEU A 81 4.07 -19.95 0.73
CA LEU A 81 2.62 -20.03 0.73
C LEU A 81 1.95 -18.65 0.61
N MET A 82 2.69 -17.54 0.78
CA MET A 82 2.14 -16.20 0.55
C MET A 82 1.90 -15.94 -0.93
N TYR A 83 0.78 -15.25 -1.23
CA TYR A 83 0.51 -14.80 -2.58
C TYR A 83 1.33 -13.54 -2.85
N LEU A 84 2.40 -13.69 -3.63
CA LEU A 84 3.19 -12.58 -4.15
C LEU A 84 2.76 -12.31 -5.59
N ASN A 85 2.47 -11.04 -5.88
CA ASN A 85 2.13 -10.62 -7.23
C ASN A 85 3.37 -10.79 -8.14
N PRO A 86 3.23 -11.45 -9.31
CA PRO A 86 4.31 -11.53 -10.27
C PRO A 86 4.69 -10.15 -10.80
N THR A 87 5.97 -10.02 -11.16
CA THR A 87 6.55 -8.78 -11.64
C THR A 87 6.35 -8.64 -13.14
N TYR A 88 5.66 -7.57 -13.53
CA TYR A 88 5.48 -7.15 -14.90
C TYR A 88 5.99 -5.72 -15.04
N ILE A 89 7.22 -5.54 -15.52
CA ILE A 89 7.93 -4.25 -15.41
C ILE A 89 7.19 -3.12 -16.14
N TRP A 90 6.84 -3.33 -17.41
CA TRP A 90 6.19 -2.33 -18.25
C TRP A 90 4.81 -1.89 -17.76
N PRO A 91 3.85 -2.81 -17.51
CA PRO A 91 2.54 -2.41 -17.02
C PRO A 91 2.58 -1.92 -15.56
N GLN A 92 3.54 -2.33 -14.73
CA GLN A 92 3.70 -1.76 -13.39
C GLN A 92 4.18 -0.30 -13.44
N ILE A 93 5.12 0.04 -14.33
CA ILE A 93 5.55 1.42 -14.54
C ILE A 93 4.39 2.26 -15.08
N ALA A 94 3.73 1.80 -16.14
CA ALA A 94 2.60 2.50 -16.73
C ALA A 94 1.47 2.70 -15.71
N GLY A 95 1.09 1.63 -15.00
CA GLY A 95 0.09 1.66 -13.95
C GLY A 95 0.47 2.58 -12.79
N GLY A 96 1.74 2.57 -12.37
CA GLY A 96 2.26 3.46 -11.33
C GLY A 96 2.19 4.93 -11.72
N ILE A 97 2.50 5.28 -12.96
CA ILE A 97 2.38 6.66 -13.48
C ILE A 97 0.91 7.07 -13.53
N THR A 98 0.04 6.24 -14.11
CA THR A 98 -1.40 6.55 -14.19
C THR A 98 -2.02 6.68 -12.80
N PHE A 99 -1.66 5.80 -11.87
CA PHE A 99 -2.09 5.89 -10.47
C PHE A 99 -1.58 7.16 -9.78
N GLY A 100 -0.30 7.50 -9.97
CA GLY A 100 0.30 8.71 -9.42
C GLY A 100 -0.36 9.99 -9.93
N LEU A 101 -0.69 10.05 -11.23
CA LEU A 101 -1.44 11.15 -11.83
C LEU A 101 -2.86 11.25 -11.24
N GLY A 102 -3.56 10.12 -11.12
CA GLY A 102 -4.88 10.06 -10.50
C GLY A 102 -4.85 10.52 -9.04
N PHE A 103 -3.83 10.11 -8.28
CA PHE A 103 -3.64 10.54 -6.90
C PHE A 103 -3.32 12.05 -6.80
N ALA A 104 -2.47 12.58 -7.68
CA ALA A 104 -2.13 14.00 -7.70
C ALA A 104 -3.34 14.89 -8.02
N ILE A 105 -4.21 14.45 -8.94
CA ILE A 105 -5.41 15.20 -9.35
C ILE A 105 -6.53 15.07 -8.31
N GLY A 106 -6.81 13.85 -7.85
CA GLY A 106 -7.95 13.57 -6.99
C GLY A 106 -7.68 13.66 -5.49
N GLY A 107 -6.41 13.67 -5.07
CA GLY A 107 -6.02 13.78 -3.66
C GLY A 107 -6.41 12.58 -2.79
N TYR A 108 -6.79 11.43 -3.39
CA TYR A 108 -7.16 10.22 -2.66
C TYR A 108 -6.48 8.98 -3.24
N CYS A 109 -6.07 8.07 -2.35
CA CYS A 109 -5.68 6.71 -2.69
C CYS A 109 -6.85 5.74 -2.41
N PRO A 110 -6.80 4.46 -2.84
CA PRO A 110 -7.97 3.58 -2.85
C PRO A 110 -8.50 3.26 -1.44
N GLY A 111 -7.63 3.23 -0.43
CA GLY A 111 -8.05 3.05 0.97
C GLY A 111 -8.69 4.32 1.56
N THR A 112 -8.13 5.49 1.26
CA THR A 112 -8.60 6.76 1.83
C THR A 112 -9.88 7.27 1.19
N VAL A 113 -10.10 6.98 -0.11
CA VAL A 113 -11.36 7.33 -0.77
C VAL A 113 -12.52 6.57 -0.15
N ALA A 114 -12.36 5.28 0.19
CA ALA A 114 -13.42 4.51 0.84
C ALA A 114 -13.87 5.14 2.17
N VAL A 115 -12.91 5.60 2.98
CA VAL A 115 -13.19 6.32 4.21
C VAL A 115 -13.83 7.69 3.93
N ALA A 116 -13.33 8.43 2.94
CA ALA A 116 -13.88 9.72 2.54
C ALA A 116 -15.34 9.63 2.05
N THR A 117 -15.68 8.57 1.29
CA THR A 117 -17.04 8.33 0.81
C THR A 117 -17.99 8.03 1.97
N ILE A 118 -17.59 7.15 2.91
CA ILE A 118 -18.44 6.75 4.05
C ILE A 118 -18.63 7.92 5.04
N THR A 119 -17.63 8.79 5.17
CA THR A 119 -17.71 9.99 6.02
C THR A 119 -18.53 11.12 5.40
N GLY A 120 -19.09 10.91 4.21
CA GLY A 120 -20.02 11.84 3.56
C GLY A 120 -19.34 12.95 2.77
N LYS A 121 -18.05 12.83 2.44
CA LYS A 121 -17.36 13.84 1.63
C LYS A 121 -17.70 13.68 0.16
N ILE A 122 -18.25 14.74 -0.42
CA ILE A 122 -18.66 14.78 -1.83
C ILE A 122 -17.46 14.53 -2.75
N ASP A 123 -16.31 15.15 -2.44
CA ASP A 123 -15.07 14.95 -3.21
C ASP A 123 -14.65 13.46 -3.23
N GLY A 124 -14.77 12.79 -2.08
CA GLY A 124 -14.48 11.36 -1.96
C GLY A 124 -15.49 10.48 -2.70
N LEU A 125 -16.77 10.84 -2.69
CA LEU A 125 -17.80 10.13 -3.44
C LEU A 125 -17.56 10.23 -4.96
N LEU A 126 -17.30 11.44 -5.46
CA LEU A 126 -17.01 11.65 -6.89
C LEU A 126 -15.75 10.90 -7.33
N PHE A 127 -14.69 10.94 -6.51
CA PHE A 127 -13.48 10.18 -6.80
C PHE A 127 -13.72 8.67 -6.76
N MET A 128 -14.53 8.16 -5.82
CA MET A 128 -14.88 6.74 -5.76
C MET A 128 -15.63 6.29 -7.01
N LEU A 129 -16.60 7.08 -7.47
CA LEU A 129 -17.34 6.78 -8.70
C LEU A 129 -16.42 6.79 -9.93
N ALA A 130 -15.53 7.79 -10.03
CA ALA A 130 -14.55 7.84 -11.10
C ALA A 130 -13.57 6.66 -11.05
N PHE A 131 -13.13 6.26 -9.86
CA PHE A 131 -12.28 5.09 -9.65
C PHE A 131 -12.97 3.80 -10.09
N LEU A 132 -14.20 3.56 -9.65
CA LEU A 132 -14.99 2.39 -10.04
C LEU A 132 -15.26 2.36 -11.55
N PHE A 133 -15.59 3.52 -12.14
CA PHE A 133 -15.75 3.66 -13.58
C PHE A 133 -14.46 3.36 -14.35
N GLY A 134 -13.32 3.86 -13.86
CA GLY A 134 -12.00 3.59 -14.45
C GLY A 134 -11.63 2.12 -14.41
N VAL A 135 -11.93 1.42 -13.31
CA VAL A 135 -11.72 -0.03 -13.18
C VAL A 135 -12.62 -0.81 -14.15
N ALA A 136 -13.90 -0.45 -14.23
CA ALA A 136 -14.84 -1.07 -15.18
C ALA A 136 -14.40 -0.85 -16.64
N LEU A 137 -13.99 0.36 -16.98
CA LEU A 137 -13.46 0.69 -18.30
C LEU A 137 -12.20 -0.14 -18.60
N PHE A 138 -11.25 -0.20 -17.66
CA PHE A 138 -10.05 -1.01 -17.84
C PHE A 138 -10.36 -2.49 -18.06
N ALA A 139 -11.37 -3.05 -17.37
CA ALA A 139 -11.80 -4.43 -17.54
C ALA A 139 -12.30 -4.72 -18.97
N GLU A 140 -13.05 -3.81 -19.58
CA GLU A 140 -13.53 -3.95 -20.97
C GLU A 140 -12.43 -3.77 -22.01
N PHE A 141 -11.47 -2.87 -21.76
CA PHE A 141 -10.32 -2.66 -22.64
C PHE A 141 -9.17 -3.66 -22.42
N TYR A 142 -9.27 -4.50 -21.40
CA TYR A 142 -8.27 -5.51 -21.07
C TYR A 142 -7.90 -6.44 -22.24
N PRO A 143 -8.84 -6.98 -23.04
CA PRO A 143 -8.51 -7.86 -24.16
C PRO A 143 -7.63 -7.19 -25.23
N LEU A 144 -7.81 -5.88 -25.45
CA LEU A 144 -7.00 -5.10 -26.38
C LEU A 144 -5.61 -4.78 -25.81
N LEU A 145 -5.53 -4.66 -24.49
CA LEU A 145 -4.31 -4.35 -23.75
C LEU A 145 -3.56 -5.59 -23.29
N GLU A 146 -4.10 -6.80 -23.49
CA GLU A 146 -3.55 -8.05 -22.98
C GLU A 146 -2.08 -8.27 -23.43
N GLY A 147 -1.77 -7.96 -24.68
CA GLY A 147 -0.42 -8.06 -25.23
C GLY A 147 0.58 -7.13 -24.53
N PHE A 148 0.14 -5.94 -24.12
CA PHE A 148 0.95 -5.01 -23.34
C PHE A 148 0.96 -5.37 -21.85
N TYR A 149 -0.16 -5.83 -21.30
CA TYR A 149 -0.31 -6.18 -19.89
C TYR A 149 0.50 -7.43 -19.51
N LYS A 150 0.68 -8.36 -20.44
CA LYS A 150 1.54 -9.54 -20.26
C LYS A 150 2.99 -9.28 -20.66
N SER A 151 3.32 -8.09 -21.17
CA SER A 151 4.67 -7.75 -21.58
C SER A 151 5.61 -7.56 -20.38
N GLY A 152 6.85 -8.02 -20.50
CA GLY A 152 7.85 -7.92 -19.43
C GLY A 152 7.56 -8.79 -18.21
N TYR A 153 6.98 -9.98 -18.42
CA TYR A 153 6.80 -10.99 -17.37
C TYR A 153 8.14 -11.55 -16.94
N GLU A 154 8.56 -11.22 -15.73
CA GLU A 154 9.81 -11.72 -15.13
C GLU A 154 9.53 -12.78 -14.04
N GLY A 155 8.26 -13.15 -13.84
CA GLY A 155 7.85 -14.05 -12.76
C GLY A 155 7.92 -13.40 -11.38
N ARG A 156 8.12 -14.22 -10.34
CA ARG A 156 8.24 -13.74 -8.95
C ARG A 156 9.68 -13.32 -8.69
N LEU A 157 10.10 -12.18 -9.21
CA LEU A 157 11.39 -11.61 -8.83
C LEU A 157 11.26 -10.93 -7.47
N PHE A 158 11.94 -11.47 -6.46
CA PHE A 158 12.22 -10.68 -5.28
C PHE A 158 13.30 -9.66 -5.59
N LEU A 159 13.19 -8.48 -4.99
CA LEU A 159 14.25 -7.47 -5.09
C LEU A 159 15.58 -8.00 -4.52
N SER A 160 15.54 -9.00 -3.63
CA SER A 160 16.71 -9.75 -3.12
C SER A 160 17.38 -10.56 -4.22
N ASP A 161 16.60 -11.24 -5.07
CA ASP A 161 17.11 -12.07 -6.16
C ASP A 161 17.67 -11.21 -7.30
N ALA A 162 17.02 -10.06 -7.59
CA ALA A 162 17.49 -9.10 -8.59
C ALA A 162 18.80 -8.39 -8.18
N LEU A 163 19.02 -8.19 -6.87
CA LEU A 163 20.23 -7.56 -6.33
C LEU A 163 21.30 -8.57 -5.84
N GLY A 164 21.00 -9.87 -5.87
CA GLY A 164 21.87 -10.93 -5.34
C GLY A 164 22.14 -10.84 -3.83
N LEU A 165 21.29 -10.12 -3.08
CA LEU A 165 21.45 -9.89 -1.64
C LEU A 165 20.62 -10.89 -0.84
N SER A 166 21.11 -11.30 0.33
CA SER A 166 20.32 -12.13 1.23
C SER A 166 19.04 -11.40 1.65
N HIS A 167 17.93 -12.13 1.73
CA HIS A 167 16.61 -11.57 2.05
C HIS A 167 16.61 -10.77 3.37
N GLY A 168 17.38 -11.22 4.36
CA GLY A 168 17.58 -10.51 5.63
C GLY A 168 18.40 -9.22 5.49
N LEU A 169 19.42 -9.19 4.63
CA LEU A 169 20.22 -7.99 4.41
C LEU A 169 19.42 -6.91 3.67
N LEU A 170 18.64 -7.30 2.65
CA LEU A 170 17.76 -6.36 1.95
C LEU A 170 16.70 -5.78 2.91
N ALA A 171 16.08 -6.62 3.74
CA ALA A 171 15.13 -6.17 4.75
C ALA A 171 15.80 -5.17 5.71
N ALA A 172 17.02 -5.44 6.17
CA ALA A 172 17.78 -4.54 7.03
C ALA A 172 18.09 -3.19 6.33
N ILE A 173 18.49 -3.21 5.05
CA ILE A 173 18.74 -1.99 4.27
C ILE A 173 17.47 -1.15 4.14
N ILE A 174 16.33 -1.78 3.82
CA ILE A 174 15.05 -1.07 3.70
C ILE A 174 14.63 -0.49 5.05
N VAL A 175 14.80 -1.22 6.15
CA VAL A 175 14.50 -0.73 7.50
C VAL A 175 15.40 0.46 7.86
N ILE A 176 16.70 0.38 7.60
CA ILE A 176 17.64 1.50 7.85
C ILE A 176 17.27 2.71 7.01
N PHE A 177 16.97 2.52 5.73
CA PHE A 177 16.54 3.60 4.83
C PHE A 177 15.23 4.25 5.31
N ALA A 178 14.23 3.44 5.62
CA ALA A 178 12.94 3.91 6.10
C ALA A 178 13.04 4.64 7.45
N LEU A 179 13.86 4.14 8.38
CA LEU A 179 14.18 4.84 9.63
C LEU A 179 14.91 6.15 9.38
N GLY A 180 15.86 6.17 8.44
CA GLY A 180 16.56 7.37 8.01
C GLY A 180 15.61 8.43 7.48
N VAL A 181 14.68 8.05 6.59
CA VAL A 181 13.64 8.94 6.07
C VAL A 181 12.70 9.41 7.19
N PHE A 182 12.30 8.53 8.10
CA PHE A 182 11.44 8.89 9.23
C PHE A 182 12.11 9.92 10.16
N VAL A 183 13.36 9.69 10.55
CA VAL A 183 14.14 10.62 11.39
C VAL A 183 14.38 11.94 10.65
N PHE A 184 14.71 11.89 9.36
CA PHE A 184 14.89 13.08 8.54
C PHE A 184 13.61 13.93 8.47
N LEU A 185 12.47 13.31 8.19
CA LEU A 185 11.19 14.00 8.14
C LEU A 185 10.77 14.53 9.51
N HIS A 186 11.03 13.78 10.59
CA HIS A 186 10.76 14.23 11.96
C HIS A 186 11.62 15.45 12.34
N TRP A 187 12.88 15.49 11.89
CA TRP A 187 13.77 16.65 12.08
C TRP A 187 13.36 17.86 11.23
N LEU A 188 12.84 17.62 10.02
CA LEU A 188 12.37 18.67 9.12
C LEU A 188 11.04 19.30 9.57
N HIS A 189 10.16 18.49 10.16
CA HIS A 189 8.83 18.90 10.61
C HIS A 189 8.82 20.16 11.51
N PRO A 190 9.65 20.28 12.58
CA PRO A 190 9.71 21.48 13.41
C PRO A 190 10.34 22.71 12.72
N ARG A 191 11.00 22.55 11.56
CA ARG A 191 11.55 23.68 10.79
C ARG A 191 10.53 24.29 9.83
N ILE A 192 9.62 23.49 9.33
CA ILE A 192 8.56 23.94 8.41
C ILE A 192 7.39 24.53 9.19
N ASN A 193 7.06 23.97 10.36
CA ASN A 193 5.98 24.47 11.22
C ASN A 193 6.34 25.73 12.03
N LYS A 194 7.56 26.27 11.89
CA LYS A 194 7.95 27.59 12.45
C LYS A 194 7.70 28.75 11.48
N GLY A 195 7.27 28.45 10.25
CA GLY A 195 7.01 29.44 9.19
C GLY A 195 5.55 29.56 8.75
N SER A 196 4.61 28.96 9.51
CA SER A 196 3.15 29.11 9.33
C SER A 196 2.52 29.77 10.53
#